data_AF-A0A3D5LD58-F1
#
_entry.id   AF-A0A3D5LD58-F1
#
_cell.length_a   1.000
_cell.length_b   1.000
_cell.length_c   1.000
_cell.angle_alpha   90.00
_cell.angle_beta   90.00
_cell.angle_gamma   90.00
#
_symmetry.space_group_name_H-M   'P 1'
#
loop_
_entity.id
_entity.type
_entity.pdbx_description
1 polymer ?
#
loop_
_entity_poly.entity_id
_entity_poly.type
_entity_poly.pdbx_seq_one_letter_code
_entity_poly.pdbx_strand_id
1 'polypeptide(L)' 'MKTLRKKELKRFRIVATIHKDVTERLEKINASLAAETRKVLDINKSERHIRGGLATKEKYLHMHG' A
#
# COMPACT_ATOMS: atom_id res chain seq x y z
N MET A 1 -22.75 -13.95 -6.26
CA MET A 1 -22.17 -13.56 -4.94
C MET A 1 -20.91 -14.33 -4.52
N LYS A 2 -20.59 -15.54 -5.05
CA LYS A 2 -19.39 -16.33 -4.66
C LYS A 2 -18.06 -15.88 -5.31
N THR A 3 -18.10 -15.08 -6.38
CA THR A 3 -16.91 -14.66 -7.16
C THR A 3 -16.22 -13.39 -6.64
N LEU A 4 -16.98 -12.44 -6.09
CA LEU A 4 -16.44 -11.17 -5.54
C LEU A 4 -15.55 -11.42 -4.31
N ARG A 5 -15.99 -12.26 -3.37
CA ARG A 5 -15.24 -12.64 -2.16
C ARG A 5 -13.87 -13.24 -2.46
N LYS A 6 -13.77 -14.13 -3.45
CA LYS A 6 -12.48 -14.74 -3.86
C LYS A 6 -11.52 -13.71 -4.46
N LYS A 7 -12.02 -12.74 -5.25
CA LYS A 7 -11.19 -11.70 -5.88
C LYS A 7 -10.62 -10.73 -4.84
N GLU A 8 -11.41 -10.36 -3.84
CA GLU A 8 -10.95 -9.54 -2.71
C GLU A 8 -9.95 -10.27 -1.83
N LEU A 9 -10.23 -11.53 -1.45
CA LEU A 9 -9.29 -12.38 -0.71
C LEU A 9 -7.95 -12.54 -1.44
N LYS A 10 -7.97 -12.73 -2.76
CA LYS A 10 -6.74 -12.86 -3.57
C LYS A 10 -5.93 -11.57 -3.57
N ARG A 11 -6.57 -10.40 -3.73
CA ARG A 11 -5.90 -9.10 -3.65
C ARG A 11 -5.33 -8.84 -2.28
N PHE A 12 -6.11 -9.10 -1.22
CA PHE A 12 -5.65 -8.95 0.15
C PHE A 12 -4.44 -9.83 0.45
N ARG A 13 -4.48 -11.10 0.00
CA ARG A 13 -3.36 -12.03 0.12
C ARG A 13 -2.11 -11.47 -0.54
N ILE A 14 -2.20 -10.97 -1.78
CA ILE A 14 -1.08 -10.40 -2.53
C ILE A 14 -0.50 -9.17 -1.82
N VAL A 15 -1.35 -8.23 -1.37
CA VAL A 15 -0.90 -7.02 -0.66
C VAL A 15 -0.19 -7.38 0.65
N ALA A 16 -0.75 -8.29 1.44
CA ALA A 16 -0.15 -8.73 2.69
C ALA A 16 1.17 -9.48 2.48
N THR A 17 1.28 -10.32 1.45
CA THR A 17 2.54 -11.01 1.10
C THR A 17 3.61 -10.02 0.64
N ILE A 18 3.27 -9.08 -0.24
CA ILE A 18 4.24 -8.07 -0.72
C ILE A 18 4.75 -7.22 0.45
N HIS A 19 3.86 -6.80 1.36
CA HIS A 19 4.28 -6.02 2.52
C HIS A 19 5.28 -6.81 3.38
N LYS A 20 4.97 -8.07 3.73
CA LYS A 20 5.89 -8.92 4.51
C LYS A 20 7.22 -9.15 3.80
N ASP A 21 7.18 -9.39 2.49
CA ASP A 21 8.38 -9.62 1.71
C ASP A 21 9.29 -8.39 1.74
N VAL A 22 8.72 -7.19 1.55
CA VAL A 22 9.45 -5.93 1.53
C VAL A 22 9.93 -5.49 2.92
N THR A 23 9.13 -5.65 3.97
CA THR A 23 9.46 -5.12 5.31
C THR A 23 10.20 -6.08 6.22
N GLU A 24 10.15 -7.39 5.95
CA GLU A 24 10.75 -8.40 6.84
C GLU A 24 11.73 -9.34 6.12
N ARG A 25 11.39 -9.83 4.92
CA ARG A 25 12.21 -10.84 4.24
C ARG A 25 13.35 -10.23 3.43
N LEU A 26 13.11 -9.08 2.80
CA LEU A 26 14.06 -8.42 1.92
C LEU A 26 15.36 -8.07 2.65
N GLU A 27 15.29 -7.60 3.90
CA GLU A 27 16.47 -7.28 4.71
C GLU A 27 17.37 -8.50 4.95
N LYS A 28 16.78 -9.70 5.12
CA LYS A 28 17.51 -10.96 5.32
C LYS A 28 18.14 -11.48 4.02
N ILE A 29 17.58 -11.13 2.87
CA ILE A 29 18.03 -11.59 1.54
C ILE A 29 19.05 -10.62 0.94
N ASN A 30 18.77 -9.32 1.01
CA ASN A 30 19.58 -8.25 0.45
C ASN A 30 19.41 -6.95 1.26
N ALA A 31 20.34 -6.72 2.19
CA ALA A 31 20.35 -5.55 3.05
C ALA A 31 20.50 -4.22 2.29
N SER A 32 21.28 -4.18 1.19
CA SER A 32 21.46 -2.96 0.39
C SER A 32 20.15 -2.54 -0.26
N LEU A 33 19.46 -3.49 -0.90
CA LEU A 33 18.17 -3.23 -1.54
C LEU A 33 17.08 -2.89 -0.51
N ALA A 34 17.13 -3.47 0.68
CA ALA A 34 16.24 -3.12 1.79
C ALA A 34 16.43 -1.66 2.23
N ALA A 35 17.68 -1.19 2.32
CA ALA A 35 18.00 0.20 2.67
C ALA A 35 17.49 1.20 1.61
N GLU A 36 17.60 0.87 0.32
CA GLU A 36 17.02 1.68 -0.75
C GLU A 36 15.50 1.70 -0.70
N THR A 37 14.88 0.54 -0.48
CA THR A 37 13.43 0.41 -0.38
C THR A 37 12.87 1.18 0.82
N ARG A 38 13.61 1.22 1.93
CA ARG A 38 13.25 2.02 3.12
C ARG A 38 13.08 3.50 2.78
N LYS A 39 14.00 4.09 2.00
CA LYS A 39 13.92 5.50 1.59
C LYS A 39 12.60 5.82 0.87
N VAL A 40 12.19 4.94 -0.04
CA VAL A 40 10.92 5.07 -0.78
C VAL A 40 9.72 4.94 0.16
N LEU A 41 9.75 3.99 1.09
CA LEU A 41 8.67 3.81 2.07
C LEU A 41 8.51 5.03 2.99
N ASP A 42 9.60 5.67 3.37
CA ASP A 42 9.58 6.83 4.24
C ASP A 42 8.99 8.07 3.55
N ILE A 43 9.32 8.29 2.27
CA ILE A 43 8.67 9.30 1.42
C ILE A 43 7.17 9.00 1.30
N ASN A 44 6.80 7.76 1.01
CA ASN A 44 5.40 7.37 0.87
C ASN A 44 4.59 7.60 2.16
N LYS A 45 5.23 7.43 3.33
CA LYS A 45 4.62 7.69 4.64
C LYS A 45 4.44 9.18 4.90
N SER A 46 5.43 10.01 4.57
CA SER A 46 5.33 11.47 4.78
C SER A 46 4.22 12.08 3.91
N GLU A 47 4.11 11.62 2.65
CA GLU A 47 3.09 12.11 1.71
C GLU A 47 1.68 11.53 1.96
N ARG A 48 1.55 10.50 2.80
CA ARG A 48 0.27 9.80 3.04
C ARG A 48 -0.84 10.76 3.49
N HIS A 49 -0.51 11.73 4.34
CA HIS A 49 -1.51 12.67 4.87
C HIS A 49 -2.01 13.65 3.79
N ILE A 50 -1.14 14.07 2.88
CA ILE A 50 -1.51 14.88 1.70
C ILE A 50 -2.45 14.08 0.81
N ARG A 51 -2.09 12.82 0.50
CA ARG A 51 -2.94 11.91 -0.29
C ARG A 51 -4.28 11.66 0.39
N GLY A 52 -4.31 11.54 1.73
CA GLY A 52 -5.55 11.39 2.51
C GLY A 52 -6.46 12.62 2.44
N GLY A 53 -5.90 13.82 2.50
CA GLY A 53 -6.64 15.07 2.31
C GLY A 53 -7.26 15.17 0.91
N LEU A 54 -6.48 14.86 -0.13
CA LEU A 54 -6.97 14.81 -1.52
C LEU A 54 -8.10 13.78 -1.70
N ALA A 55 -7.94 12.57 -1.16
CA ALA A 55 -8.97 11.53 -1.22
C ALA A 55 -10.29 11.97 -0.55
N THR A 56 -10.20 12.72 0.55
CA THR A 56 -11.39 13.26 1.23
C THR A 56 -12.07 14.32 0.38
N LYS A 57 -11.31 15.29 -0.16
CA LYS A 57 -11.83 16.32 -1.07
C LYS A 57 -12.54 15.69 -2.28
N GLU A 58 -11.89 14.74 -2.94
CA GLU A 58 -12.44 14.01 -4.10
C GLU A 58 -13.73 13.26 -3.77
N LYS A 59 -13.82 12.62 -2.59
CA LYS A 59 -15.04 11.92 -2.16
C LYS A 59 -16.24 12.86 -2.11
N TYR A 60 -16.08 14.05 -1.53
CA TYR A 60 -17.19 15.00 -1.38
C TYR A 60 -17.52 15.76 -2.67
N LEU A 61 -16.53 16.02 -3.53
CA LEU A 61 -16.77 16.59 -4.86
C LEU A 61 -17.67 15.68 -5.71
N HIS A 62 -17.41 14.37 -5.71
CA HIS A 62 -18.20 13.39 -6.47
C HIS A 62 -19.52 12.98 -5.81
N MET A 63 -19.75 13.33 -4.54
CA MET A 63 -21.01 13.03 -3.84
C MET A 63 -22.11 14.07 -4.10
N HIS A 64 -21.76 15.26 -4.61
CA HIS A 64 -22.70 16.35 -4.88
C HIS A 64 -22.90 16.62 -6.38
N GLY A 65 -22.45 15.71 -7.24
CA GLY A 65 -22.73 15.70 -8.69
C GLY A 65 -23.81 14.70 -9.05
#